data_AF-A0A9K3Q4B4-F1
#
_entry.id   AF-A0A9K3Q4B4-F1
#
_cell.length_a   1.000
_cell.length_b   1.000
_cell.length_c   1.000
_cell.angle_alpha   90.00
_cell.angle_beta   90.00
_cell.angle_gamma   90.00
#
_symmetry.space_group_name_H-M   'P 1'
#
loop_
_entity.id
_entity.type
_entity.pdbx_description
1 polymer ?
#
loop_
_entity_poly.entity_id
_entity_poly.type
_entity_poly.pdbx_seq_one_letter_code
_entity_poly.pdbx_strand_id
1 'polypeptide(L)'
;MSRMEINSRGVMSRVMVVISLYLLLSTFHVCHFLVASLVSRAQSKFPLRRYHPSGLSRKSATSSWNVPSRLDHTDAQAVLEAVFPSRQYGDRIALGRQAQDVSGGAAFAADDPRLSMTYAEFPLPSLDSLLDAALKQYDAWNKNDDVDRDSIRLVDVGSGMGRIVLYAALSRGSSECPWHVGGIEISPKLHESAVLLMEQAVQHGALAAVTDDTAGGNTVLLHLGSAQDSASLLSKAHIIFAYSTVFTAKTFSPELSALLLDAEWSEMLGRTCRQGSVVITTDRALDPKYGWKLLDRINVTNPEVFESTGFIHVLERRQDEK
;
A
#
# COMPACT_ATOMS: atom_id res chain seq x y z
N MET A 1 -26.71 65.87 -21.10
CA MET A 1 -26.49 64.77 -22.06
C MET A 1 -25.35 63.92 -21.55
N SER A 2 -25.63 62.62 -21.45
CA SER A 2 -24.83 61.53 -20.87
C SER A 2 -23.44 61.38 -21.49
N ARG A 3 -22.40 61.26 -20.65
CA ARG A 3 -21.14 60.52 -20.89
C ARG A 3 -20.20 60.65 -19.69
N MET A 4 -20.22 59.68 -18.77
CA MET A 4 -19.07 59.26 -17.96
C MET A 4 -19.52 58.21 -16.94
N GLU A 5 -19.63 56.94 -17.35
CA GLU A 5 -19.81 55.86 -16.37
C GLU A 5 -19.47 54.47 -16.95
N ILE A 6 -18.32 54.32 -17.61
CA ILE A 6 -17.81 52.99 -18.01
C ILE A 6 -16.28 52.98 -17.90
N ASN A 7 -15.73 52.57 -16.74
CA ASN A 7 -14.38 51.96 -16.69
C ASN A 7 -13.97 51.31 -15.35
N SER A 8 -14.83 51.22 -14.33
CA SER A 8 -14.43 50.65 -13.02
C SER A 8 -14.50 49.12 -12.93
N ARG A 9 -15.26 48.44 -13.81
CA ARG A 9 -15.44 46.97 -13.76
C ARG A 9 -14.25 46.16 -14.28
N GLY A 10 -13.45 46.72 -15.20
CA GLY A 10 -12.28 46.02 -15.76
C GLY A 10 -11.07 45.96 -14.81
N VAL A 11 -10.94 46.95 -13.93
CA VAL A 11 -9.79 47.06 -13.01
C VAL A 11 -9.93 46.09 -11.84
N MET A 12 -11.15 45.93 -11.27
CA MET A 12 -11.37 44.98 -10.17
C MET A 12 -11.16 43.52 -10.57
N SER A 13 -11.53 43.14 -11.80
CA SER A 13 -11.32 41.77 -12.29
C SER A 13 -9.82 41.40 -12.37
N ARG A 14 -8.98 42.33 -12.84
CA ARG A 14 -7.52 42.11 -12.92
C ARG A 14 -6.85 42.06 -11.54
N VAL A 15 -7.32 42.86 -10.58
CA VAL A 15 -6.79 42.85 -9.20
C VAL A 15 -7.13 41.53 -8.49
N MET A 16 -8.35 41.00 -8.66
CA MET A 16 -8.71 39.70 -8.08
C MET A 16 -7.88 38.55 -8.66
N VAL A 17 -7.59 38.53 -9.96
CA VAL A 17 -6.77 37.48 -10.58
C VAL A 17 -5.34 37.50 -10.04
N VAL A 18 -4.74 38.68 -9.84
CA VAL A 18 -3.38 38.81 -9.31
C VAL A 18 -3.32 38.38 -7.84
N ILE A 19 -4.30 38.73 -7.02
CA ILE A 19 -4.36 38.31 -5.61
C ILE A 19 -4.53 36.79 -5.50
N SER A 20 -5.41 36.18 -6.31
CA SER A 20 -5.59 34.72 -6.34
C SER A 20 -4.31 34.00 -6.78
N LEU A 21 -3.59 34.53 -7.77
CA LEU A 21 -2.31 33.96 -8.22
C LEU A 21 -1.23 34.07 -7.14
N TYR A 22 -1.18 35.20 -6.42
CA TYR A 22 -0.23 35.40 -5.33
C TYR A 22 -0.52 34.50 -4.13
N LEU A 23 -1.80 34.29 -3.79
CA LEU A 23 -2.20 33.36 -2.74
C LEU A 23 -1.84 31.91 -3.10
N LEU A 24 -2.09 31.48 -4.35
CA LEU A 24 -1.68 30.16 -4.85
C LEU A 24 -0.15 29.96 -4.87
N LEU A 25 0.61 30.99 -5.24
CA LEU A 25 2.08 30.92 -5.23
C LEU A 25 2.64 30.91 -3.81
N SER A 26 2.00 31.63 -2.87
CA SER A 26 2.40 31.69 -1.46
C SER A 26 2.14 30.36 -0.74
N THR A 27 1.02 29.69 -1.00
CA THR A 27 0.75 28.35 -0.44
C THR A 27 1.71 27.31 -0.99
N PHE A 28 2.11 27.43 -2.26
CA PHE A 28 3.11 26.53 -2.86
C PHE A 28 4.49 26.67 -2.20
N HIS A 29 4.93 27.90 -1.89
CA HIS A 29 6.19 28.13 -1.20
C HIS A 29 6.18 27.64 0.25
N VAL A 30 5.06 27.84 0.96
CA VAL A 30 4.91 27.35 2.35
C VAL A 30 4.93 25.83 2.40
N CYS A 31 4.23 25.14 1.49
CA CYS A 31 4.28 23.67 1.39
C CYS A 31 5.68 23.16 1.07
N HIS A 32 6.40 23.80 0.13
CA HIS A 32 7.76 23.38 -0.21
C HIS A 32 8.74 23.56 0.97
N PHE A 33 8.63 24.65 1.74
CA PHE A 33 9.44 24.86 2.93
C PHE A 33 9.12 23.86 4.05
N LEU A 34 7.85 23.52 4.25
CA LEU A 34 7.45 22.52 5.24
C LEU A 34 7.98 21.13 4.88
N VAL A 35 7.85 20.71 3.62
CA VAL A 35 8.40 19.43 3.15
C VAL A 35 9.93 19.42 3.28
N ALA A 36 10.62 20.48 2.87
CA ALA A 36 12.08 20.58 3.01
C ALA A 36 12.52 20.55 4.49
N SER A 37 11.78 21.19 5.39
CA SER A 37 12.06 21.15 6.83
C SER A 37 11.77 19.79 7.45
N LEU A 38 10.73 19.07 7.00
CA LEU A 38 10.42 17.71 7.45
C LEU A 38 11.47 16.71 6.95
N VAL A 39 11.88 16.81 5.68
CA VAL A 39 12.99 16.02 5.11
C VAL A 39 14.29 16.32 5.86
N SER A 40 14.57 17.59 6.18
CA SER A 40 15.76 17.97 6.95
C SER A 40 15.72 17.42 8.39
N ARG A 41 14.54 17.38 9.04
CA ARG A 41 14.36 16.75 10.35
C ARG A 41 14.48 15.23 10.30
N ALA A 42 13.97 14.59 9.26
CA ALA A 42 14.16 13.16 9.04
C ALA A 42 15.65 12.85 8.79
N GLN A 43 16.34 13.65 7.96
CA GLN A 43 17.77 13.51 7.70
C GLN A 43 18.65 13.81 8.93
N SER A 44 18.22 14.69 9.84
CA SER A 44 18.96 14.92 11.08
C SER A 44 18.80 13.78 12.08
N LYS A 45 17.66 13.06 12.06
CA LYS A 45 17.46 11.80 12.79
C LYS A 45 18.25 10.64 12.17
N PHE A 46 18.45 10.64 10.86
CA PHE A 46 19.10 9.55 10.13
C PHE A 46 20.24 10.07 9.23
N PRO A 47 21.47 10.23 9.75
CA PRO A 47 22.60 10.65 8.94
C PRO A 47 22.88 9.61 7.84
N LEU A 48 22.98 10.08 6.59
CA LEU A 48 23.30 9.24 5.42
C LEU A 48 24.55 8.39 5.70
N ARG A 49 24.37 7.08 5.81
CA ARG A 49 25.49 6.14 5.94
C ARG A 49 26.04 5.85 4.56
N ARG A 50 27.36 5.97 4.37
CA ARG A 50 28.03 5.49 3.15
C ARG A 50 27.93 3.96 3.11
N TYR A 51 26.91 3.46 2.42
CA TYR A 51 26.78 2.05 2.13
C TYR A 51 27.66 1.70 0.93
N HIS A 52 28.57 0.74 1.10
CA HIS A 52 29.28 0.12 -0.01
C HIS A 52 28.46 -1.09 -0.46
N PRO A 53 27.93 -1.10 -1.69
CA PRO A 53 27.24 -2.28 -2.22
C PRO A 53 28.27 -3.39 -2.42
N SER A 54 28.36 -4.31 -1.46
CA SER A 54 29.06 -5.58 -1.65
C SER A 54 28.30 -6.39 -2.71
N GLY A 55 28.98 -6.81 -3.77
CA GLY A 55 28.41 -7.44 -4.95
C GLY A 55 27.31 -8.46 -4.65
N LEU A 56 26.07 -8.10 -4.96
CA LEU A 56 24.90 -8.96 -4.81
C LEU A 56 24.93 -10.04 -5.89
N SER A 57 25.27 -11.24 -5.45
CA SER A 57 24.98 -12.47 -6.17
C SER A 57 23.46 -12.59 -6.33
N ARG A 58 22.95 -12.40 -7.55
CA ARG A 58 21.58 -12.75 -7.94
C ARG A 58 21.28 -14.18 -7.49
N LYS A 59 20.24 -14.39 -6.64
CA LYS A 59 19.33 -15.58 -6.65
C LYS A 59 18.41 -15.80 -5.44
N SER A 60 18.26 -14.89 -4.48
CA SER A 60 17.17 -15.06 -3.50
C SER A 60 15.88 -14.46 -4.04
N ALA A 61 14.84 -15.29 -4.24
CA ALA A 61 13.47 -14.84 -4.53
C ALA A 61 12.84 -14.07 -3.35
N THR A 62 13.55 -13.99 -2.23
CA THR A 62 13.09 -13.37 -0.99
C THR A 62 14.16 -12.42 -0.45
N SER A 63 13.76 -11.18 -0.19
CA SER A 63 14.63 -10.17 0.42
C SER A 63 14.01 -9.66 1.71
N SER A 64 14.84 -9.43 2.74
CA SER A 64 14.36 -9.07 4.07
C SER A 64 15.20 -7.94 4.68
N TRP A 65 14.55 -7.07 5.45
CA TRP A 65 15.16 -5.95 6.16
C TRP A 65 14.51 -5.76 7.53
N ASN A 66 15.25 -5.16 8.45
CA ASN A 66 14.73 -4.73 9.73
C ASN A 66 14.40 -3.23 9.71
N VAL A 67 13.40 -2.85 10.49
CA VAL A 67 13.08 -1.47 10.81
C VAL A 67 13.65 -1.17 12.20
N PRO A 68 14.71 -0.37 12.33
CA PRO A 68 15.39 -0.15 13.62
C PRO A 68 14.49 0.50 14.67
N SER A 69 13.57 1.35 14.22
CA SER A 69 12.65 2.08 15.08
C SER A 69 11.36 2.38 14.33
N ARG A 70 10.23 2.16 14.98
CA ARG A 70 8.94 2.66 14.49
C ARG A 70 8.98 4.19 14.38
N LEU A 71 8.37 4.69 13.33
CA LEU A 71 8.11 6.10 13.09
C LEU A 71 6.64 6.41 13.33
N ASP A 72 6.32 7.67 13.64
CA ASP A 72 4.95 8.14 13.49
C ASP A 72 4.56 8.22 12.01
N HIS A 73 3.27 8.38 11.73
CA HIS A 73 2.77 8.41 10.34
C HIS A 73 3.37 9.53 9.51
N THR A 74 3.66 10.69 10.11
CA THR A 74 4.24 11.84 9.40
C THR A 74 5.70 11.58 9.02
N ASP A 75 6.50 11.08 9.95
CA ASP A 75 7.90 10.72 9.71
C ASP A 75 8.01 9.55 8.72
N ALA A 76 7.12 8.54 8.82
CA ALA A 76 7.05 7.44 7.85
C ALA A 76 6.71 7.93 6.44
N GLN A 77 5.77 8.87 6.31
CA GLN A 77 5.45 9.50 5.02
C GLN A 77 6.60 10.33 4.47
N ALA A 78 7.37 11.02 5.32
CA ALA A 78 8.55 11.78 4.89
C ALA A 78 9.66 10.85 4.35
N VAL A 79 9.89 9.70 4.99
CA VAL A 79 10.78 8.65 4.45
C VAL A 79 10.26 8.13 3.12
N LEU A 80 8.96 7.87 3.03
CA LEU A 80 8.34 7.45 1.78
C LEU A 80 8.46 8.49 0.67
N GLU A 81 8.34 9.79 0.93
CA GLU A 81 8.56 10.81 -0.11
C GLU A 81 10.02 10.88 -0.55
N ALA A 82 10.98 10.50 0.31
CA ALA A 82 12.38 10.40 -0.07
C ALA A 82 12.65 9.18 -0.99
N VAL A 83 12.02 8.04 -0.71
CA VAL A 83 12.22 6.77 -1.43
C VAL A 83 11.28 6.64 -2.65
N PHE A 84 10.03 7.07 -2.52
CA PHE A 84 8.96 7.10 -3.51
C PHE A 84 8.50 8.54 -3.80
N PRO A 85 9.34 9.42 -4.40
CA PRO A 85 8.97 10.82 -4.60
C PRO A 85 7.69 10.95 -5.40
N SER A 86 6.77 11.81 -4.95
CA SER A 86 5.50 12.07 -5.63
C SER A 86 5.71 12.55 -7.06
N ARG A 87 6.79 13.31 -7.31
CA ARG A 87 7.20 13.76 -8.66
C ARG A 87 7.54 12.63 -9.64
N GLN A 88 7.87 11.44 -9.14
CA GLN A 88 8.20 10.25 -9.94
C GLN A 88 7.02 9.27 -10.05
N TYR A 89 5.84 9.65 -9.57
CA TYR A 89 4.65 8.80 -9.67
C TYR A 89 4.37 8.37 -11.13
N GLY A 90 4.47 9.29 -12.09
CA GLY A 90 4.29 8.99 -13.51
C GLY A 90 5.26 7.92 -14.04
N ASP A 91 6.52 7.93 -13.59
CA ASP A 91 7.53 6.94 -13.97
C ASP A 91 7.18 5.56 -13.42
N ARG A 92 6.68 5.51 -12.17
CA ARG A 92 6.25 4.25 -11.54
C ARG A 92 5.03 3.65 -12.23
N ILE A 93 4.05 4.48 -12.60
CA ILE A 93 2.90 4.05 -13.41
C ILE A 93 3.35 3.53 -14.78
N ALA A 94 4.27 4.22 -15.45
CA ALA A 94 4.84 3.75 -16.72
C ALA A 94 5.56 2.41 -16.56
N LEU A 95 6.33 2.23 -15.48
CA LEU A 95 7.01 0.97 -15.18
C LEU A 95 6.03 -0.17 -14.95
N GLY A 96 4.94 0.08 -14.21
CA GLY A 96 3.87 -0.89 -13.99
C GLY A 96 3.16 -1.32 -15.27
N ARG A 97 2.88 -0.38 -16.18
CA ARG A 97 2.34 -0.72 -17.51
C ARG A 97 3.30 -1.59 -18.32
N GLN A 98 4.59 -1.24 -18.31
CA GLN A 98 5.61 -2.06 -18.99
C GLN A 98 5.75 -3.45 -18.36
N ALA A 99 5.58 -3.56 -17.05
CA ALA A 99 5.63 -4.83 -16.32
C ALA A 99 4.46 -5.77 -16.66
N GLN A 100 3.41 -5.24 -17.28
CA GLN A 100 2.21 -5.95 -17.73
C GLN A 100 2.22 -6.19 -19.25
N ASP A 101 3.36 -6.00 -19.91
CA ASP A 101 3.53 -6.06 -21.37
C ASP A 101 2.57 -5.15 -22.16
N VAL A 102 2.07 -4.07 -21.51
CA VAL A 102 1.26 -3.04 -22.15
C VAL A 102 2.20 -2.11 -22.93
N SER A 103 2.42 -2.43 -24.21
CA SER A 103 3.14 -1.55 -25.14
C SER A 103 2.32 -0.27 -25.39
N GLY A 104 2.88 0.88 -25.01
CA GLY A 104 2.22 2.17 -25.15
C GLY A 104 2.04 2.54 -26.63
N GLY A 105 0.82 2.95 -27.03
CA GLY A 105 0.55 3.53 -28.35
C GLY A 105 -0.71 3.07 -29.07
N ALA A 106 -1.42 2.05 -28.58
CA ALA A 106 -2.67 1.59 -29.19
C ALA A 106 -3.89 2.14 -28.42
N ALA A 107 -4.92 2.57 -29.15
CA ALA A 107 -6.23 2.84 -28.57
C ALA A 107 -6.75 1.56 -27.89
N PHE A 108 -7.24 1.68 -26.65
CA PHE A 108 -7.82 0.56 -25.91
C PHE A 108 -9.29 0.41 -26.29
N ALA A 109 -9.70 -0.80 -26.64
CA ALA A 109 -11.12 -1.15 -26.72
C ALA A 109 -11.68 -1.37 -25.30
N ALA A 110 -13.01 -1.32 -25.12
CA ALA A 110 -13.63 -1.47 -23.80
C ALA A 110 -13.43 -2.87 -23.18
N ASP A 111 -13.15 -3.87 -24.01
CA ASP A 111 -12.86 -5.25 -23.66
C ASP A 111 -11.36 -5.56 -23.64
N ASP A 112 -10.52 -4.54 -23.73
CA ASP A 112 -9.08 -4.72 -23.80
C ASP A 112 -8.53 -5.29 -22.49
N PRO A 113 -7.92 -6.50 -22.50
CA PRO A 113 -7.40 -7.14 -21.30
C PRO A 113 -6.28 -6.34 -20.63
N ARG A 114 -5.70 -5.34 -21.29
CA ARG A 114 -4.73 -4.40 -20.69
C ARG A 114 -5.39 -3.43 -19.71
N LEU A 115 -6.72 -3.32 -19.72
CA LEU A 115 -7.50 -2.57 -18.74
C LEU A 115 -7.74 -3.36 -17.44
N SER A 116 -7.48 -4.68 -17.42
CA SER A 116 -7.71 -5.53 -16.24
C SER A 116 -6.49 -5.66 -15.32
N MET A 117 -5.33 -5.14 -15.72
CA MET A 117 -4.14 -5.07 -14.88
C MET A 117 -3.54 -3.68 -15.02
N THR A 118 -3.62 -2.88 -13.97
CA THR A 118 -2.96 -1.58 -13.89
C THR A 118 -2.30 -1.46 -12.53
N TYR A 119 -0.98 -1.25 -12.54
CA TYR A 119 -0.32 -0.79 -11.32
C TYR A 119 -0.90 0.57 -10.93
N ALA A 120 -1.31 0.69 -9.67
CA ALA A 120 -1.83 1.90 -9.08
C ALA A 120 -1.44 1.92 -7.59
N GLU A 121 -1.43 3.11 -6.99
CA GLU A 121 -0.87 3.29 -5.66
C GLU A 121 -1.92 3.68 -4.62
N PHE A 122 -2.39 2.69 -3.86
CA PHE A 122 -3.46 2.91 -2.88
C PHE A 122 -3.11 3.97 -1.82
N PRO A 123 -3.98 4.94 -1.51
CA PRO A 123 -3.64 6.05 -0.61
C PRO A 123 -3.36 5.57 0.82
N LEU A 124 -2.26 6.06 1.40
CA LEU A 124 -1.81 5.64 2.73
C LEU A 124 -2.79 6.02 3.87
N PRO A 125 -3.45 7.20 3.88
CA PRO A 125 -4.45 7.50 4.91
C PRO A 125 -5.67 6.56 4.85
N SER A 126 -6.08 6.19 3.64
CA SER A 126 -7.15 5.21 3.41
C SER A 126 -6.72 3.82 3.88
N LEU A 127 -5.48 3.42 3.58
CA LEU A 127 -4.89 2.19 4.10
C LEU A 127 -4.91 2.17 5.63
N ASP A 128 -4.54 3.27 6.29
CA ASP A 128 -4.52 3.33 7.75
C ASP A 128 -5.89 3.06 8.35
N SER A 129 -6.93 3.65 7.76
CA SER A 129 -8.32 3.46 8.20
C SER A 129 -8.77 2.00 8.06
N LEU A 130 -8.37 1.33 6.97
CA LEU A 130 -8.68 -0.08 6.74
C LEU A 130 -7.89 -1.01 7.68
N LEU A 131 -6.60 -0.74 7.90
CA LEU A 131 -5.76 -1.52 8.80
C LEU A 131 -6.22 -1.40 10.26
N ASP A 132 -6.61 -0.22 10.71
CA ASP A 132 -7.12 0.00 12.07
C ASP A 132 -8.42 -0.79 12.31
N ALA A 133 -9.33 -0.76 11.33
CA ALA A 133 -10.56 -1.54 11.39
C ALA A 133 -10.27 -3.04 11.35
N ALA A 134 -9.37 -3.50 10.47
CA ALA A 134 -9.00 -4.91 10.38
C ALA A 134 -8.34 -5.43 11.65
N LEU A 135 -7.45 -4.65 12.28
CA LEU A 135 -6.81 -5.01 13.54
C LEU A 135 -7.85 -5.13 14.67
N LYS A 136 -8.79 -4.19 14.76
CA LYS A 136 -9.90 -4.27 15.72
C LYS A 136 -10.72 -5.54 15.53
N GLN A 137 -11.02 -5.91 14.28
CA GLN A 137 -11.75 -7.15 13.98
C GLN A 137 -10.93 -8.40 14.32
N TYR A 138 -9.63 -8.39 14.02
CA TYR A 138 -8.70 -9.47 14.36
C TYR A 138 -8.65 -9.70 15.88
N ASP A 139 -8.52 -8.62 16.67
CA ASP A 139 -8.48 -8.68 18.13
C ASP A 139 -9.81 -9.17 18.73
N ALA A 140 -10.93 -8.74 18.16
CA ALA A 140 -12.26 -9.16 18.60
C ALA A 140 -12.50 -10.66 18.32
N TRP A 141 -12.05 -11.15 17.17
CA TRP A 141 -12.23 -12.54 16.75
C TRP A 141 -11.37 -13.50 17.56
N ASN A 142 -10.11 -13.15 17.80
CA ASN A 142 -9.13 -14.00 18.47
C ASN A 142 -9.02 -13.70 19.99
N LYS A 143 -10.08 -13.13 20.59
CA LYS A 143 -10.04 -12.66 21.98
C LYS A 143 -9.79 -13.80 22.99
N ASN A 144 -10.32 -14.99 22.69
CA ASN A 144 -10.30 -16.15 23.57
C ASN A 144 -9.24 -17.19 23.19
N ASP A 145 -8.59 -17.00 22.05
CA ASP A 145 -7.53 -17.90 21.63
C ASP A 145 -6.24 -17.46 22.32
N ASP A 146 -5.56 -18.40 22.98
CA ASP A 146 -4.23 -18.23 23.59
C ASP A 146 -3.13 -18.11 22.50
N VAL A 147 -3.50 -17.55 21.35
CA VAL A 147 -2.63 -17.35 20.20
C VAL A 147 -1.70 -16.21 20.55
N ASP A 148 -0.44 -16.58 20.67
CA ASP A 148 0.73 -15.74 20.82
C ASP A 148 0.56 -14.38 20.11
N ARG A 149 0.32 -13.33 20.91
CA ARG A 149 0.06 -11.95 20.44
C ARG A 149 1.33 -11.13 20.34
N ASP A 150 2.48 -11.77 20.45
CA ASP A 150 3.76 -11.10 20.52
C ASP A 150 4.17 -10.47 19.18
N SER A 151 3.43 -10.71 18.10
CA SER A 151 3.64 -10.02 16.81
C SER A 151 2.40 -10.01 15.93
N ILE A 152 2.35 -9.07 14.97
CA ILE A 152 1.37 -9.06 13.88
C ILE A 152 2.08 -9.34 12.56
N ARG A 153 1.50 -10.19 11.72
CA ARG A 153 1.98 -10.42 10.35
C ARG A 153 0.99 -9.85 9.35
N LEU A 154 1.41 -8.82 8.61
CA LEU A 154 0.67 -8.24 7.50
C LEU A 154 1.26 -8.75 6.19
N VAL A 155 0.44 -9.16 5.22
CA VAL A 155 0.89 -9.48 3.86
C VAL A 155 0.13 -8.65 2.83
N ASP A 156 0.86 -7.93 1.99
CA ASP A 156 0.34 -7.19 0.85
C ASP A 156 0.44 -8.04 -0.43
N VAL A 157 -0.70 -8.42 -1.01
CA VAL A 157 -0.80 -9.26 -2.21
C VAL A 157 -0.93 -8.39 -3.45
N GLY A 158 0.00 -8.52 -4.38
CA GLY A 158 0.14 -7.58 -5.49
C GLY A 158 0.83 -6.29 -5.03
N SER A 159 1.88 -6.44 -4.23
CA SER A 159 2.55 -5.34 -3.54
C SER A 159 3.25 -4.34 -4.47
N GLY A 160 3.40 -4.67 -5.75
CA GLY A 160 4.02 -3.82 -6.76
C GLY A 160 5.44 -3.43 -6.38
N MET A 161 5.67 -2.14 -6.14
CA MET A 161 6.99 -1.63 -5.72
C MET A 161 7.20 -1.67 -4.20
N GLY A 162 6.32 -2.31 -3.43
CA GLY A 162 6.46 -2.46 -1.97
C GLY A 162 6.18 -1.19 -1.16
N ARG A 163 5.47 -0.20 -1.73
CA ARG A 163 5.18 1.08 -1.05
C ARG A 163 4.40 0.88 0.25
N ILE A 164 3.34 0.08 0.20
CA ILE A 164 2.51 -0.26 1.37
C ILE A 164 3.31 -1.08 2.38
N VAL A 165 4.08 -2.06 1.90
CA VAL A 165 4.94 -2.90 2.72
C VAL A 165 5.90 -2.04 3.55
N LEU A 166 6.62 -1.11 2.92
CA LEU A 166 7.54 -0.21 3.60
C LEU A 166 6.79 0.71 4.57
N TYR A 167 5.72 1.36 4.12
CA TYR A 167 4.97 2.29 4.96
C TYR A 167 4.41 1.62 6.22
N ALA A 168 3.80 0.45 6.09
CA ALA A 168 3.23 -0.27 7.22
C ALA A 168 4.33 -0.74 8.18
N ALA A 169 5.46 -1.23 7.67
CA ALA A 169 6.58 -1.63 8.52
C ALA A 169 7.21 -0.44 9.28
N LEU A 170 7.22 0.75 8.69
CA LEU A 170 7.73 1.96 9.35
C LEU A 170 6.75 2.52 10.38
N SER A 171 5.45 2.51 10.10
CA SER A 171 4.44 3.26 10.88
C SER A 171 3.69 2.42 11.93
N ARG A 172 3.66 1.09 11.77
CA ARG A 172 2.88 0.19 12.62
C ARG A 172 3.74 -0.53 13.66
N GLY A 173 3.12 -1.31 14.54
CA GLY A 173 3.78 -2.10 15.59
C GLY A 173 4.35 -1.33 16.77
N SER A 174 5.07 -2.05 17.62
CA SER A 174 5.86 -1.53 18.75
C SER A 174 6.95 -2.54 19.10
N SER A 175 7.82 -2.20 20.06
CA SER A 175 8.79 -3.17 20.60
C SER A 175 8.12 -4.34 21.34
N GLU A 176 6.89 -4.14 21.84
CA GLU A 176 6.11 -5.16 22.55
C GLU A 176 5.27 -6.02 21.60
N CYS A 177 4.89 -5.46 20.44
CA CYS A 177 4.14 -6.16 19.41
C CYS A 177 4.66 -5.75 18.03
N PRO A 178 5.84 -6.27 17.62
CA PRO A 178 6.42 -5.99 16.31
C PRO A 178 5.53 -6.43 15.17
N TRP A 179 5.61 -5.70 14.06
CA TRP A 179 4.94 -6.03 12.81
C TRP A 179 5.93 -6.64 11.81
N HIS A 180 5.60 -7.82 11.32
CA HIS A 180 6.29 -8.46 10.19
C HIS A 180 5.47 -8.24 8.93
N VAL A 181 5.94 -7.38 8.04
CA VAL A 181 5.20 -6.97 6.85
C VAL A 181 5.82 -7.61 5.60
N GLY A 182 5.04 -8.44 4.93
CA GLY A 182 5.40 -9.11 3.69
C GLY A 182 4.74 -8.47 2.47
N GLY A 183 5.45 -8.44 1.34
CA GLY A 183 4.88 -8.14 0.02
C GLY A 183 5.07 -9.32 -0.91
N ILE A 184 4.02 -9.70 -1.62
CA ILE A 184 4.06 -10.68 -2.71
C ILE A 184 3.86 -9.92 -4.01
N GLU A 185 4.78 -10.08 -4.96
CA GLU A 185 4.69 -9.49 -6.29
C GLU A 185 5.04 -10.52 -7.36
N ILE A 186 4.18 -10.68 -8.37
CA ILE A 186 4.37 -11.65 -9.44
C ILE A 186 5.29 -11.11 -10.53
N SER A 187 5.29 -9.79 -10.77
CA SER A 187 6.12 -9.17 -11.78
C SER A 187 7.57 -9.03 -11.30
N PRO A 188 8.53 -9.69 -11.98
CA PRO A 188 9.95 -9.52 -11.65
C PRO A 188 10.40 -8.06 -11.74
N LYS A 189 9.85 -7.29 -12.68
CA LYS A 189 10.24 -5.90 -12.91
C LYS A 189 9.84 -4.97 -11.77
N LEU A 190 8.61 -5.12 -11.26
CA LEU A 190 8.13 -4.35 -10.11
C LEU A 190 8.85 -4.80 -8.84
N HIS A 191 9.04 -6.10 -8.67
CA HIS A 191 9.78 -6.65 -7.53
C HIS A 191 11.24 -6.17 -7.46
N GLU A 192 11.98 -6.23 -8.58
CA GLU A 192 13.36 -5.71 -8.65
C GLU A 192 13.41 -4.22 -8.28
N SER A 193 12.42 -3.44 -8.73
CA SER A 193 12.30 -2.02 -8.36
C SER A 193 12.01 -1.85 -6.87
N ALA A 194 11.15 -2.70 -6.29
CA ALA A 194 10.88 -2.70 -4.86
C ALA A 194 12.15 -2.94 -4.05
N VAL A 195 12.96 -3.94 -4.43
CA VAL A 195 14.24 -4.25 -3.75
C VAL A 195 15.19 -3.04 -3.78
N LEU A 196 15.35 -2.41 -4.95
CA LEU A 196 16.19 -1.20 -5.08
C LEU A 196 15.69 -0.04 -4.20
N LEU A 197 14.37 0.11 -4.04
CA LEU A 197 13.78 1.13 -3.18
C LEU A 197 14.00 0.81 -1.68
N MET A 198 13.97 -0.46 -1.29
CA MET A 198 14.35 -0.86 0.07
C MET A 198 15.83 -0.58 0.35
N GLU A 199 16.72 -0.79 -0.63
CA GLU A 199 18.14 -0.41 -0.49
C GLU A 199 18.32 1.11 -0.33
N GLN A 200 17.52 1.92 -1.02
CA GLN A 200 17.50 3.37 -0.78
C GLN A 200 17.01 3.70 0.63
N ALA A 201 15.97 3.02 1.12
CA ALA A 201 15.51 3.18 2.50
C ALA A 201 16.60 2.82 3.53
N VAL A 202 17.47 1.84 3.24
CA VAL A 202 18.68 1.54 4.05
C VAL A 202 19.67 2.71 4.02
N GLN A 203 19.93 3.30 2.87
CA GLN A 203 20.82 4.47 2.74
C GLN A 203 20.29 5.68 3.52
N HIS A 204 18.97 5.81 3.60
CA HIS A 204 18.28 6.81 4.41
C HIS A 204 18.17 6.45 5.90
N GLY A 205 18.72 5.31 6.34
CA GLY A 205 18.71 4.87 7.73
C GLY A 205 17.34 4.40 8.24
N ALA A 206 16.33 4.31 7.37
CA ALA A 206 14.99 3.85 7.72
C ALA A 206 14.91 2.33 7.85
N LEU A 207 15.77 1.62 7.11
CA LEU A 207 15.93 0.17 7.19
C LEU A 207 17.37 -0.21 7.56
N ALA A 208 17.54 -1.41 8.10
CA ALA A 208 18.83 -2.06 8.31
C ALA A 208 18.82 -3.45 7.67
N ALA A 209 20.00 -3.90 7.22
CA ALA A 209 20.18 -5.29 6.81
C ALA A 209 19.87 -6.23 7.99
N VAL A 210 19.32 -7.41 7.68
CA VAL A 210 19.07 -8.42 8.71
C VAL A 210 20.40 -8.96 9.22
N THR A 211 20.62 -8.84 10.53
CA THR A 211 21.73 -9.45 11.25
C THR A 211 21.16 -10.35 12.34
N ASP A 212 21.84 -11.44 12.69
CA ASP A 212 21.31 -12.45 13.64
C ASP A 212 20.93 -11.87 15.03
N ASP A 213 21.45 -10.69 15.41
CA ASP A 213 21.26 -10.06 16.73
C ASP A 213 20.10 -9.05 16.84
N THR A 214 19.36 -8.77 15.77
CA THR A 214 18.26 -7.78 15.83
C THR A 214 16.95 -8.39 16.33
N ALA A 215 16.89 -8.72 17.62
CA ALA A 215 15.64 -9.10 18.27
C ALA A 215 14.81 -7.84 18.61
N GLY A 216 13.54 -7.80 18.16
CA GLY A 216 12.52 -6.88 18.69
C GLY A 216 12.06 -5.71 17.81
N GLY A 217 12.40 -5.67 16.52
CA GLY A 217 11.94 -4.64 15.58
C GLY A 217 10.92 -5.15 14.56
N ASN A 218 10.24 -4.22 13.87
CA ASN A 218 9.44 -4.59 12.70
C ASN A 218 10.35 -5.09 11.58
N THR A 219 9.79 -5.88 10.66
CA THR A 219 10.54 -6.42 9.52
C THR A 219 9.80 -6.19 8.22
N VAL A 220 10.55 -5.95 7.15
CA VAL A 220 10.07 -5.93 5.76
C VAL A 220 10.53 -7.21 5.08
N LEU A 221 9.61 -7.90 4.40
CA LEU A 221 9.90 -9.07 3.56
C LEU A 221 9.31 -8.84 2.16
N LEU A 222 10.08 -9.03 1.11
CA LEU A 222 9.58 -9.02 -0.27
C LEU A 222 9.78 -10.39 -0.89
N HIS A 223 8.73 -10.93 -1.50
CA HIS A 223 8.72 -12.22 -2.16
C HIS A 223 8.34 -12.06 -3.64
N LEU A 224 9.21 -12.54 -4.52
CA LEU A 224 8.92 -12.66 -5.95
C LEU A 224 8.19 -13.97 -6.22
N GLY A 225 6.95 -13.89 -6.71
CA GLY A 225 6.17 -15.05 -7.09
C GLY A 225 4.67 -14.81 -7.04
N SER A 226 3.90 -15.83 -7.38
CA SER A 226 2.45 -15.77 -7.26
C SER A 226 2.02 -15.87 -5.78
N ALA A 227 0.78 -15.47 -5.48
CA ALA A 227 0.20 -15.68 -4.16
C ALA A 227 0.07 -17.18 -3.84
N GLN A 228 -0.23 -18.01 -4.84
CA GLN A 228 -0.30 -19.46 -4.76
C GLN A 228 1.03 -20.07 -4.30
N ASP A 229 2.15 -19.61 -4.86
CA ASP A 229 3.50 -20.07 -4.49
C ASP A 229 3.93 -19.59 -3.10
N SER A 230 3.26 -18.57 -2.58
CA SER A 230 3.57 -17.91 -1.30
C SER A 230 2.73 -18.43 -0.13
N ALA A 231 2.21 -19.66 -0.24
CA ALA A 231 1.32 -20.26 0.75
C ALA A 231 1.92 -20.31 2.17
N SER A 232 3.24 -20.50 2.28
CA SER A 232 3.95 -20.52 3.57
C SER A 232 3.96 -19.15 4.28
N LEU A 233 3.88 -18.06 3.52
CA LEU A 233 3.77 -16.70 4.04
C LEU A 233 2.32 -16.38 4.42
N LEU A 234 1.38 -16.66 3.52
CA LEU A 234 -0.05 -16.39 3.71
C LEU A 234 -0.66 -17.21 4.86
N SER A 235 -0.25 -18.46 5.04
CA SER A 235 -0.72 -19.31 6.16
C SER A 235 -0.35 -18.78 7.55
N LYS A 236 0.63 -17.88 7.63
CA LYS A 236 1.06 -17.20 8.87
C LYS A 236 0.51 -15.78 9.00
N ALA A 237 -0.15 -15.26 7.97
CA ALA A 237 -0.64 -13.90 7.96
C ALA A 237 -1.80 -13.72 8.95
N HIS A 238 -1.72 -12.64 9.73
CA HIS A 238 -2.80 -12.20 10.61
C HIS A 238 -3.78 -11.35 9.81
N ILE A 239 -3.21 -10.41 9.06
CA ILE A 239 -3.91 -9.48 8.18
C ILE A 239 -3.34 -9.64 6.78
N ILE A 240 -4.21 -9.67 5.78
CA ILE A 240 -3.83 -9.64 4.37
C ILE A 240 -4.49 -8.42 3.76
N PHE A 241 -3.74 -7.64 3.01
CA PHE A 241 -4.25 -6.55 2.19
C PHE A 241 -4.09 -6.91 0.72
N ALA A 242 -5.14 -6.69 -0.07
CA ALA A 242 -5.09 -6.81 -1.51
C ALA A 242 -5.79 -5.61 -2.14
N TYR A 243 -5.07 -4.82 -2.93
CA TYR A 243 -5.66 -3.74 -3.71
C TYR A 243 -6.37 -4.32 -4.95
N SER A 244 -7.50 -4.97 -4.68
CA SER A 244 -8.16 -5.90 -5.61
C SER A 244 -9.07 -5.24 -6.64
N THR A 245 -9.03 -3.92 -6.78
CA THR A 245 -9.95 -3.16 -7.64
C THR A 245 -10.00 -3.67 -9.08
N VAL A 246 -8.89 -4.22 -9.58
CA VAL A 246 -8.78 -4.78 -10.94
C VAL A 246 -8.73 -6.32 -10.99
N PHE A 247 -8.68 -7.02 -9.84
CA PHE A 247 -8.57 -8.48 -9.78
C PHE A 247 -9.83 -9.14 -10.31
N THR A 248 -9.75 -10.21 -11.11
CA THR A 248 -10.92 -10.81 -11.76
C THR A 248 -12.08 -11.12 -10.79
N ALA A 249 -13.30 -10.84 -11.25
CA ALA A 249 -14.52 -10.99 -10.46
C ALA A 249 -15.58 -11.75 -11.27
N LYS A 250 -16.42 -12.47 -10.53
CA LYS A 250 -17.43 -13.34 -11.10
C LYS A 250 -18.76 -12.62 -11.27
N THR A 251 -19.50 -12.52 -10.17
CA THR A 251 -20.91 -12.11 -10.14
C THR A 251 -21.12 -11.12 -9.02
N PHE A 252 -22.08 -10.22 -9.20
CA PHE A 252 -22.55 -9.36 -8.13
C PHE A 252 -23.32 -10.19 -7.10
N SER A 253 -22.99 -10.02 -5.82
CA SER A 253 -23.74 -10.56 -4.69
C SER A 253 -24.66 -9.47 -4.14
N PRO A 254 -26.00 -9.62 -4.24
CA PRO A 254 -26.94 -8.69 -3.62
C PRO A 254 -26.76 -8.58 -2.10
N GLU A 255 -26.47 -9.71 -1.43
CA GLU A 255 -26.27 -9.79 0.02
C GLU A 255 -25.06 -8.97 0.48
N LEU A 256 -23.92 -9.11 -0.20
CA LEU A 256 -22.73 -8.32 0.10
C LEU A 256 -22.75 -6.94 -0.56
N SER A 257 -23.72 -6.68 -1.44
CA SER A 257 -23.82 -5.49 -2.28
C SER A 257 -22.50 -5.17 -3.00
N ALA A 258 -21.83 -6.21 -3.51
CA ALA A 258 -20.49 -6.13 -4.07
C ALA A 258 -20.27 -7.15 -5.19
N LEU A 259 -19.33 -6.86 -6.09
CA LEU A 259 -18.79 -7.88 -6.99
C LEU A 259 -17.94 -8.86 -6.19
N LEU A 260 -18.13 -10.16 -6.41
CA LEU A 260 -17.32 -11.19 -5.77
C LEU A 260 -16.05 -11.44 -6.58
N LEU A 261 -14.91 -11.50 -5.89
CA LEU A 261 -13.66 -12.00 -6.46
C LEU A 261 -13.83 -13.42 -6.96
N ASP A 262 -13.17 -13.73 -8.06
CA ASP A 262 -13.22 -15.07 -8.66
C ASP A 262 -12.77 -16.18 -7.69
N ALA A 263 -13.16 -17.40 -8.05
CA ALA A 263 -12.78 -18.61 -7.32
C ALA A 263 -11.26 -18.70 -7.10
N GLU A 264 -10.46 -18.32 -8.10
CA GLU A 264 -9.00 -18.31 -7.99
C GLU A 264 -8.51 -17.58 -6.74
N TRP A 265 -9.07 -16.41 -6.41
CA TRP A 265 -8.65 -15.63 -5.24
C TRP A 265 -9.35 -16.09 -3.97
N SER A 266 -10.68 -16.22 -4.00
CA SER A 266 -11.47 -16.53 -2.80
C SER A 266 -11.17 -17.93 -2.25
N GLU A 267 -11.00 -18.92 -3.14
CA GLU A 267 -10.68 -20.31 -2.78
C GLU A 267 -9.23 -20.46 -2.34
N MET A 268 -8.29 -19.87 -3.08
CA MET A 268 -6.86 -19.94 -2.76
C MET A 268 -6.59 -19.36 -1.37
N LEU A 269 -7.12 -18.16 -1.08
CA LEU A 269 -6.96 -17.57 0.23
C LEU A 269 -7.66 -18.43 1.30
N GLY A 270 -8.87 -18.95 1.03
CA GLY A 270 -9.65 -19.73 2.00
C GLY A 270 -9.00 -21.07 2.37
N ARG A 271 -8.23 -21.66 1.46
CA ARG A 271 -7.41 -22.86 1.73
C ARG A 271 -6.10 -22.55 2.43
N THR A 272 -5.47 -21.44 2.05
CA THR A 272 -4.09 -21.13 2.45
C THR A 272 -4.03 -20.44 3.82
N CYS A 273 -4.94 -19.50 4.07
CA CYS A 273 -4.91 -18.70 5.28
C CYS A 273 -5.29 -19.54 6.50
N ARG A 274 -4.88 -19.08 7.69
CA ARG A 274 -5.35 -19.67 8.94
C ARG A 274 -6.75 -19.18 9.29
N GLN A 275 -7.50 -20.01 10.00
CA GLN A 275 -8.73 -19.58 10.62
C GLN A 275 -8.46 -18.33 11.48
N GLY A 276 -9.39 -17.37 11.45
CA GLY A 276 -9.23 -16.10 12.14
C GLY A 276 -8.33 -15.07 11.42
N SER A 277 -7.70 -15.41 10.30
CA SER A 277 -7.04 -14.41 9.44
C SER A 277 -8.06 -13.40 8.92
N VAL A 278 -7.68 -12.12 8.92
CA VAL A 278 -8.48 -11.02 8.38
C VAL A 278 -7.95 -10.62 7.01
N VAL A 279 -8.82 -10.48 6.01
CA VAL A 279 -8.46 -10.04 4.67
C VAL A 279 -9.20 -8.76 4.33
N ILE A 280 -8.43 -7.77 3.87
CA ILE A 280 -8.91 -6.51 3.33
C ILE A 280 -8.80 -6.58 1.81
N THR A 281 -9.93 -6.44 1.13
CA THR A 281 -10.01 -6.29 -0.33
C THR A 281 -10.64 -4.95 -0.67
N THR A 282 -10.37 -4.42 -1.87
CA THR A 282 -10.97 -3.15 -2.35
C THR A 282 -11.89 -3.41 -3.54
N ASP A 283 -13.07 -2.80 -3.51
CA ASP A 283 -14.11 -2.75 -4.56
C ASP A 283 -14.72 -4.10 -4.96
N ARG A 284 -14.11 -5.20 -4.53
CA ARG A 284 -14.53 -6.57 -4.75
C ARG A 284 -14.46 -7.32 -3.42
N ALA A 285 -15.49 -8.09 -3.10
CA ALA A 285 -15.57 -8.86 -1.85
C ALA A 285 -15.10 -10.30 -2.05
N LEU A 286 -14.69 -10.96 -0.98
CA LEU A 286 -14.41 -12.40 -1.01
C LEU A 286 -15.73 -13.18 -0.99
N ASP A 287 -15.76 -14.32 -1.68
CA ASP A 287 -16.98 -15.12 -1.79
C ASP A 287 -17.20 -15.96 -0.51
N PRO A 288 -18.34 -15.80 0.20
CA PRO A 288 -18.63 -16.53 1.44
C PRO A 288 -18.65 -18.05 1.30
N LYS A 289 -18.84 -18.59 0.08
CA LYS A 289 -18.80 -20.05 -0.15
C LYS A 289 -17.47 -20.70 0.22
N TYR A 290 -16.41 -19.90 0.35
CA TYR A 290 -15.06 -20.34 0.72
C TYR A 290 -14.72 -20.11 2.20
N GLY A 291 -15.74 -19.85 3.05
CA GLY A 291 -15.56 -19.69 4.50
C GLY A 291 -15.31 -18.24 4.95
N TRP A 292 -15.41 -17.28 4.04
CA TRP A 292 -15.22 -15.86 4.32
C TRP A 292 -16.48 -15.23 4.88
N LYS A 293 -16.35 -14.55 6.01
CA LYS A 293 -17.41 -13.72 6.57
C LYS A 293 -17.02 -12.26 6.48
N LEU A 294 -17.89 -11.47 5.84
CA LEU A 294 -17.75 -10.02 5.82
C LEU A 294 -18.07 -9.45 7.21
N LEU A 295 -17.13 -8.72 7.79
CA LEU A 295 -17.26 -8.08 9.10
C LEU A 295 -17.56 -6.59 9.00
N ASP A 296 -16.97 -5.91 8.01
CA ASP A 296 -17.12 -4.47 7.84
C ASP A 296 -16.96 -4.03 6.38
N ARG A 297 -17.52 -2.85 6.07
CA ARG A 297 -17.41 -2.16 4.78
C ARG A 297 -17.09 -0.70 5.05
N ILE A 298 -15.98 -0.22 4.52
CA ILE A 298 -15.52 1.15 4.76
C ILE A 298 -15.27 1.83 3.43
N ASN A 299 -16.03 2.88 3.15
CA ASN A 299 -15.75 3.75 2.01
C ASN A 299 -14.56 4.65 2.35
N VAL A 300 -13.58 4.68 1.47
CA VAL A 300 -12.34 5.44 1.65
C VAL A 300 -12.00 6.21 0.38
N THR A 301 -11.34 7.35 0.53
CA THR A 301 -10.88 8.14 -0.60
C THR A 301 -9.86 7.36 -1.42
N ASN A 302 -10.06 7.27 -2.73
CA ASN A 302 -9.09 6.65 -3.64
C ASN A 302 -9.03 7.41 -4.97
N PRO A 303 -8.09 8.37 -5.12
CA PRO A 303 -7.99 9.19 -6.32
C PRO A 303 -7.79 8.39 -7.62
N GLU A 304 -7.26 7.17 -7.55
CA GLU A 304 -7.06 6.29 -8.70
C GLU A 304 -8.38 5.86 -9.35
N VAL A 305 -9.46 5.76 -8.55
CA VAL A 305 -10.79 5.30 -8.99
C VAL A 305 -11.91 6.14 -8.38
N PHE A 306 -11.63 7.40 -8.05
CA PHE A 306 -12.48 8.35 -7.33
C PHE A 306 -12.73 7.99 -5.85
N GLU A 307 -13.33 6.84 -5.58
CA GLU A 307 -13.54 6.28 -4.22
C GLU A 307 -13.38 4.77 -4.28
N SER A 308 -12.96 4.17 -3.16
CA SER A 308 -12.96 2.71 -3.02
C SER A 308 -13.76 2.27 -1.80
N THR A 309 -14.36 1.10 -1.89
CA THR A 309 -14.92 0.39 -0.73
C THR A 309 -13.94 -0.67 -0.27
N GLY A 310 -13.42 -0.55 0.95
CA GLY A 310 -12.67 -1.62 1.61
C GLY A 310 -13.63 -2.62 2.25
N PHE A 311 -13.50 -3.89 1.89
CA PHE A 311 -14.26 -5.00 2.50
C PHE A 311 -13.34 -5.78 3.44
N ILE A 312 -13.74 -5.89 4.70
CA ILE A 312 -12.96 -6.56 5.74
C ILE A 312 -13.61 -7.89 6.06
N HIS A 313 -12.94 -8.99 5.72
CA HIS A 313 -13.42 -10.35 5.92
C HIS A 313 -12.60 -11.08 6.97
N VAL A 314 -13.20 -12.06 7.64
CA VAL A 314 -12.49 -13.05 8.47
C VAL A 314 -12.74 -14.46 7.93
N LEU A 315 -11.74 -15.33 8.03
CA LEU A 315 -11.91 -16.75 7.73
C LEU A 315 -12.52 -17.48 8.93
N GLU A 316 -13.79 -17.87 8.87
CA GLU A 316 -14.46 -18.55 10.00
C GLU A 316 -14.05 -20.01 10.14
N ARG A 317 -13.83 -20.70 9.01
CA ARG A 317 -13.48 -22.13 8.97
C ARG A 317 -12.67 -22.42 7.71
N ARG A 318 -11.66 -23.28 7.81
CA ARG A 318 -10.92 -23.79 6.65
C ARG A 318 -11.78 -24.79 5.86
N GLN A 319 -11.66 -24.77 4.53
CA GLN A 319 -12.41 -25.71 3.70
C GLN A 319 -12.06 -27.18 3.93
N ASP A 320 -10.82 -27.45 4.34
CA ASP A 320 -10.28 -28.81 4.46
C ASP A 320 -10.64 -29.50 5.79
N GLU A 321 -11.40 -28.83 6.66
CA GLU A 321 -11.86 -29.34 7.96
C GLU A 321 -13.31 -29.89 7.90
N LYS A 322 -13.75 -30.36 6.72
CA LYS A 322 -15.02 -31.09 6.52
C LYS A 322 -14.78 -32.58 6.36
#